data_AF-A0A357ASJ0-F1
#
_entry.id   AF-A0A357ASJ0-F1
#
_cell.length_a   1.000
_cell.length_b   1.000
_cell.length_c   1.000
_cell.angle_alpha   90.00
_cell.angle_beta   90.00
_cell.angle_gamma   90.00
#
_symmetry.space_group_name_H-M   'P 1'
#
loop_
_entity.id
_entity.type
_entity.pdbx_description
1 polymer ?
#
loop_
_entity_poly.entity_id
_entity_poly.type
_entity_poly.pdbx_seq_one_letter_code
_entity_poly.pdbx_strand_id
1 'polypeptide(L)'
;KDNAAAGAAKSDVITLVDGFGRKINIDKSKYMKEILPNQLKQVWDKPVELYRTIMQALREQAGPYVLEAAQHLQEIDDVKERGAVTYALVLISNKSYDDAENVLNKYMEENGRTAIALSNLSNVYRAKGDQAKSNEVLEESIKLNPDQNVALPAYLAVKKNEGGEEAMFKALDELEKIEGSVFPKLFHAIYFLDNKKLEEARPYLDYLIAEHKSNPEVMINVTGSLGKNGYSSEVIRLTADLYDPAKQDARIGMNILRAYNELGDYENGTKLLNRMMLLNRPDLREFLMSMSNSFDAMRAKNEQQVVPTKDSKQTVVVLEKPVWCYGLADTQWVEPKVNSVKKIGFMTFANPRIETESHTEREDDSGRLSRSIPLYLQEIFAYSTDMQSVSYFPSVVGVGPIVVGKPWDKDFLRMALKQYKLDYLVTGSVAGDGENYEIAFVMINAVTDDVVVDKFTTTKGNFAEDFNANVDKLYNRITGKEHVELDESVDAIYELPSEKLTLHYLTGLGQLLTQTFIENKISDRDKMWGERNMINWYIQLALGMPDNAIPYIMAVSGAARSRAYGTQTFLEFRNQIAGLVANMKGNDKVKEHLVKEVARIYGLTKKV
;
A
#
# COMPACT_ATOMS: atom_id res chain seq x y z
N LYS A 1 -37.00 16.80 18.63
CA LYS A 1 -36.94 15.44 18.05
C LYS A 1 -35.48 15.09 17.90
N ASP A 2 -35.09 14.06 18.64
CA ASP A 2 -33.75 13.69 19.02
C ASP A 2 -32.81 13.47 17.82
N ASN A 3 -31.70 14.21 17.78
CA ASN A 3 -30.48 13.76 17.13
C ASN A 3 -29.54 13.33 18.25
N ALA A 4 -29.77 12.13 18.77
CA ALA A 4 -28.82 11.43 19.57
C ALA A 4 -27.54 11.25 18.74
N ALA A 5 -26.45 11.83 19.23
CA ALA A 5 -25.12 11.56 18.74
C ALA A 5 -24.92 10.04 18.71
N ALA A 6 -24.81 9.48 17.50
CA ALA A 6 -24.35 8.12 17.31
C ALA A 6 -22.93 8.05 17.88
N GLY A 7 -22.82 7.60 19.13
CA GLY A 7 -21.54 7.24 19.74
C GLY A 7 -20.92 6.16 18.87
N ALA A 8 -19.79 6.49 18.24
CA ALA A 8 -18.98 5.51 17.52
C ALA A 8 -18.70 4.34 18.47
N ALA A 9 -19.09 3.13 18.05
CA ALA A 9 -18.86 1.91 18.81
C ALA A 9 -17.38 1.81 19.19
N LYS A 10 -17.12 1.57 20.48
CA LYS A 10 -15.77 1.42 21.04
C LYS A 10 -15.09 0.22 20.38
N SER A 11 -14.00 0.46 19.66
CA SER A 11 -13.08 -0.60 19.27
C SER A 11 -12.29 -1.04 20.50
N ASP A 12 -12.43 -2.30 20.91
CA ASP A 12 -11.58 -2.96 21.94
C ASP A 12 -10.18 -3.32 21.42
N VAL A 13 -9.82 -2.75 20.27
CA VAL A 13 -8.60 -3.06 19.52
C VAL A 13 -7.86 -1.77 19.16
N ILE A 14 -6.55 -1.78 19.38
CA ILE A 14 -5.61 -0.75 18.95
C ILE A 14 -5.00 -1.20 17.64
N THR A 15 -5.09 -0.35 16.62
CA THR A 15 -4.50 -0.60 15.31
C THR A 15 -3.12 0.01 15.23
N LEU A 16 -2.09 -0.83 15.14
CA LEU A 16 -0.72 -0.43 14.79
C LEU A 16 -0.46 -0.68 13.31
N VAL A 17 0.56 -0.04 12.74
CA VAL A 17 0.99 -0.28 11.35
C VAL A 17 2.40 -0.86 11.37
N ASP A 18 2.59 -2.02 10.74
CA ASP A 18 3.90 -2.66 10.65
C ASP A 18 4.80 -2.05 9.55
N GLY A 19 6.05 -2.51 9.46
CA GLY A 19 7.01 -2.04 8.46
C GLY A 19 6.62 -2.30 7.00
N PHE A 20 5.59 -3.12 6.76
CA PHE A 20 5.03 -3.39 5.44
C PHE A 20 3.76 -2.56 5.16
N GLY A 21 3.34 -1.71 6.10
CA GLY A 21 2.11 -0.92 6.01
C GLY A 21 0.85 -1.71 6.36
N ARG A 22 0.97 -2.90 6.97
CA ARG A 22 -0.19 -3.71 7.38
C ARG A 22 -0.68 -3.25 8.74
N LYS A 23 -2.00 -3.11 8.85
CA LYS A 23 -2.68 -2.86 10.12
C LYS A 23 -2.64 -4.12 10.99
N ILE A 24 -2.03 -4.01 12.16
CA ILE A 24 -2.03 -5.03 13.21
C ILE A 24 -3.00 -4.57 14.29
N ASN A 25 -4.05 -5.35 14.50
CA ASN A 25 -5.01 -5.10 15.57
C ASN A 25 -4.57 -5.85 16.82
N ILE A 26 -4.35 -5.12 17.90
CA ILE A 26 -3.97 -5.65 19.22
C ILE A 26 -5.09 -5.36 20.21
N ASP A 27 -5.47 -6.35 21.01
CA ASP A 27 -6.39 -6.14 22.12
C ASP A 27 -5.93 -4.97 23.02
N LYS A 28 -6.86 -4.08 23.33
CA LYS A 28 -6.57 -2.83 24.06
C LYS A 28 -6.04 -3.11 25.47
N SER A 29 -6.57 -4.13 26.16
CA SER A 29 -6.09 -4.54 27.48
C SER A 29 -4.67 -5.11 27.40
N LYS A 30 -4.39 -5.93 26.36
CA LYS A 30 -3.03 -6.43 26.10
C LYS A 30 -2.04 -5.29 25.87
N TYR A 31 -2.40 -4.31 25.02
CA TYR A 31 -1.54 -3.15 24.80
C TYR A 31 -1.26 -2.38 26.09
N MET A 32 -2.29 -2.07 26.87
CA MET A 32 -2.16 -1.29 28.11
C MET A 32 -1.31 -2.02 29.18
N LYS A 33 -1.43 -3.35 29.29
CA LYS A 33 -0.78 -4.14 30.35
C LYS A 33 0.60 -4.66 29.98
N GLU A 34 0.85 -4.95 28.70
CA GLU A 34 2.08 -5.63 28.27
C GLU A 34 2.97 -4.74 27.40
N ILE A 35 2.39 -3.91 26.53
CA ILE A 35 3.16 -3.16 25.52
C ILE A 35 3.52 -1.77 26.03
N LEU A 36 2.52 -0.99 26.45
CA LEU A 36 2.70 0.38 26.90
C LEU A 36 3.71 0.50 28.07
N PRO A 37 3.70 -0.36 29.11
CA PRO A 37 4.69 -0.27 30.19
C PRO A 37 6.12 -0.47 29.71
N ASN A 38 6.33 -1.36 28.74
CA ASN A 38 7.64 -1.59 28.15
C ASN A 38 8.09 -0.41 27.27
N GLN A 39 7.16 0.20 26.52
CA GLN A 39 7.45 1.42 25.75
C GLN A 39 7.85 2.57 26.67
N LEU A 40 7.09 2.82 27.74
CA LEU A 40 7.38 3.86 28.73
C LEU A 40 8.76 3.66 29.36
N LYS A 41 9.11 2.43 29.76
CA LYS A 41 10.46 2.12 30.29
C LYS A 41 11.59 2.46 29.31
N GLN A 42 11.40 2.21 28.01
CA GLN A 42 12.43 2.48 26.99
C GLN A 42 12.66 3.98 26.73
N VAL A 43 11.68 4.81 27.05
CA VAL A 43 11.69 6.26 26.81
C VAL A 43 11.63 7.09 28.10
N TRP A 44 11.78 6.45 29.27
CA TRP A 44 11.54 7.05 30.57
C TRP A 44 12.30 8.35 30.81
N ASP A 45 13.59 8.38 30.49
CA ASP A 45 14.44 9.57 30.66
C ASP A 45 14.65 10.34 29.34
N LYS A 46 13.70 10.22 28.41
CA LYS A 46 13.73 10.89 27.10
C LYS A 46 12.49 11.78 26.97
N PRO A 47 12.55 13.06 27.38
CA PRO A 47 11.35 13.90 27.55
C PRO A 47 10.46 13.99 26.31
N VAL A 48 11.05 14.13 25.11
CA VAL A 48 10.29 14.28 23.86
C VAL A 48 9.56 12.99 23.49
N GLU A 49 10.23 11.84 23.60
CA GLU A 49 9.69 10.52 23.32
C GLU A 49 8.66 10.09 24.39
N LEU A 50 8.92 10.42 25.65
CA LEU A 50 8.00 10.19 26.76
C LEU A 50 6.71 10.99 26.56
N TYR A 51 6.82 12.29 26.25
CA TYR A 51 5.67 13.13 25.87
C TYR A 51 4.85 12.51 24.75
N ARG A 52 5.47 12.11 23.63
CA ARG A 52 4.76 11.49 22.49
C ARG A 52 4.04 10.21 22.90
N THR A 53 4.67 9.39 23.73
CA THR A 53 4.11 8.12 24.21
C THR A 53 2.90 8.35 25.13
N ILE A 54 2.99 9.32 26.05
CA ILE A 54 1.88 9.71 26.94
C ILE A 54 0.71 10.25 26.12
N MET A 55 0.96 11.16 25.17
CA MET A 55 -0.10 11.72 24.33
C MET A 55 -0.79 10.65 23.46
N GLN A 56 -0.05 9.65 22.98
CA GLN A 56 -0.65 8.50 22.31
C GLN A 56 -1.51 7.69 23.29
N ALA A 57 -1.02 7.39 24.49
CA ALA A 57 -1.78 6.68 25.51
C ALA A 57 -3.09 7.41 25.89
N LEU A 58 -3.07 8.74 25.98
CA LEU A 58 -4.28 9.54 26.21
C LEU A 58 -5.30 9.42 25.09
N ARG A 59 -4.86 9.43 23.82
CA ARG A 59 -5.76 9.16 22.67
C ARG A 59 -6.41 7.77 22.77
N GLU A 60 -5.66 6.80 23.25
CA GLU A 60 -6.15 5.44 23.51
C GLU A 60 -6.92 5.30 24.83
N GLN A 61 -7.21 6.39 25.55
CA GLN A 61 -7.91 6.38 26.85
C GLN A 61 -7.19 5.54 27.93
N ALA A 62 -5.85 5.49 27.87
CA ALA A 62 -4.99 4.77 28.81
C ALA A 62 -4.41 5.68 29.91
N GLY A 63 -5.10 6.77 30.25
CA GLY A 63 -4.68 7.75 31.27
C GLY A 63 -4.19 7.17 32.60
N PRO A 64 -4.88 6.15 33.18
CA PRO A 64 -4.43 5.55 34.44
C PRO A 64 -3.06 4.87 34.37
N TYR A 65 -2.63 4.43 33.19
CA TYR A 65 -1.37 3.71 32.98
C TYR A 65 -0.17 4.64 32.74
N VAL A 66 -0.40 5.94 32.62
CA VAL A 66 0.64 6.93 32.30
C VAL A 66 0.76 8.04 33.35
N LEU A 67 0.10 7.90 34.50
CA LEU A 67 0.14 8.92 35.56
C LEU A 67 1.56 9.18 36.07
N GLU A 68 2.28 8.12 36.44
CA GLU A 68 3.66 8.20 36.93
C GLU A 68 4.60 8.73 35.85
N ALA A 69 4.42 8.29 34.60
CA ALA A 69 5.19 8.77 33.46
C ALA A 69 4.99 10.28 33.21
N ALA A 70 3.77 10.78 33.37
CA ALA A 70 3.47 12.19 33.17
C ALA A 70 3.97 13.08 34.32
N GLN A 71 3.93 12.57 35.56
CA GLN A 71 4.59 13.22 36.69
C GLN A 71 6.10 13.29 36.47
N HIS A 72 6.74 12.17 36.09
CA HIS A 72 8.16 12.13 35.77
C HIS A 72 8.52 13.11 34.65
N LEU A 73 7.72 13.14 33.57
CA LEU A 73 7.91 14.10 32.48
C LEU A 73 7.90 15.55 32.99
N GLN A 74 6.99 15.91 33.89
CA GLN A 74 6.96 17.26 34.47
C GLN A 74 8.29 17.65 35.15
N GLU A 75 8.94 16.69 35.79
CA GLU A 75 10.20 16.89 36.51
C GLU A 75 11.39 17.02 35.53
N ILE A 76 11.46 16.12 34.53
CA ILE A 76 12.63 16.01 33.64
C ILE A 76 12.59 16.90 32.40
N ASP A 77 11.42 17.44 32.03
CA ASP A 77 11.28 18.19 30.79
C ASP A 77 11.87 19.61 30.92
N ASP A 78 12.74 19.97 29.97
CA ASP A 78 13.27 21.33 29.83
C ASP A 78 12.18 22.32 29.43
N VAL A 79 11.17 21.86 28.68
CA VAL A 79 9.99 22.67 28.33
C VAL A 79 8.97 22.55 29.46
N LYS A 80 9.12 23.39 30.49
CA LYS A 80 8.31 23.35 31.72
C LYS A 80 6.80 23.37 31.46
N GLU A 81 6.36 24.16 30.49
CA GLU A 81 4.96 24.20 30.06
C GLU A 81 4.47 22.83 29.56
N ARG A 82 5.26 22.15 28.72
CA ARG A 82 4.90 20.86 28.13
C ARG A 82 4.76 19.80 29.21
N GLY A 83 5.72 19.75 30.15
CA GLY A 83 5.67 18.85 31.29
C GLY A 83 4.42 19.06 32.15
N ALA A 84 4.18 20.29 32.60
CA ALA A 84 3.05 20.63 33.46
C ALA A 84 1.69 20.40 32.78
N VAL A 85 1.53 20.84 31.53
CA VAL A 85 0.29 20.67 30.76
C VAL A 85 0.02 19.18 30.49
N THR A 86 1.04 18.40 30.15
CA THR A 86 0.88 16.95 29.91
C THR A 86 0.42 16.23 31.19
N TYR A 87 1.02 16.57 32.33
CA TYR A 87 0.60 16.00 33.61
C TYR A 87 -0.84 16.39 33.98
N ALA A 88 -1.20 17.66 33.82
CA ALA A 88 -2.56 18.13 34.04
C ALA A 88 -3.58 17.41 33.13
N LEU A 89 -3.27 17.18 31.85
CA LEU A 89 -4.13 16.42 30.94
C LEU A 89 -4.33 14.96 31.39
N VAL A 90 -3.29 14.32 31.92
CA VAL A 90 -3.41 12.96 32.48
C VAL A 90 -4.27 12.96 33.75
N LEU A 91 -4.10 13.95 34.64
CA LEU A 91 -4.94 14.12 35.83
C LEU A 91 -6.41 14.34 35.46
N ILE A 92 -6.71 15.20 34.47
CA ILE A 92 -8.07 15.38 33.93
C ILE A 92 -8.64 14.05 33.42
N SER A 93 -7.85 13.28 32.66
CA SER A 93 -8.29 11.97 32.15
C SER A 93 -8.60 10.96 33.27
N ASN A 94 -7.93 11.10 34.40
CA ASN A 94 -8.11 10.30 35.61
C ASN A 94 -9.15 10.90 36.58
N LYS A 95 -9.81 11.98 36.19
CA LYS A 95 -10.80 12.73 36.99
C LYS A 95 -10.24 13.37 38.27
N SER A 96 -8.93 13.56 38.35
CA SER A 96 -8.23 14.28 39.42
C SER A 96 -8.19 15.77 39.12
N TYR A 97 -9.36 16.43 39.12
CA TYR A 97 -9.49 17.81 38.65
C TYR A 97 -8.82 18.84 39.55
N ASP A 98 -8.87 18.65 40.87
CA ASP A 98 -8.22 19.56 41.83
C ASP A 98 -6.69 19.51 41.71
N ASP A 99 -6.13 18.31 41.53
CA ASP A 99 -4.70 18.14 41.29
C ASP A 99 -4.28 18.78 39.95
N ALA A 100 -5.09 18.63 38.90
CA ALA A 100 -4.83 19.25 37.61
C ALA A 100 -4.84 20.79 37.70
N GLU A 101 -5.80 21.36 38.44
CA GLU A 101 -5.86 22.80 38.73
C GLU A 101 -4.61 23.27 39.48
N ASN A 102 -4.22 22.56 40.54
CA ASN A 102 -3.02 22.89 41.34
C ASN A 102 -1.74 22.85 40.51
N VAL A 103 -1.57 21.84 39.65
CA VAL A 103 -0.42 21.71 38.76
C VAL A 103 -0.30 22.91 37.81
N LEU A 104 -1.41 23.31 37.17
CA LEU A 104 -1.41 24.42 36.23
C LEU A 104 -1.22 25.78 36.93
N ASN A 105 -1.88 25.99 38.09
CA ASN A 105 -1.71 27.21 38.87
C ASN A 105 -0.28 27.36 39.35
N LYS A 106 0.31 26.31 39.93
CA LYS A 106 1.71 26.32 40.36
C LYS A 106 2.65 26.64 39.19
N TYR A 107 2.45 26.01 38.03
CA TYR A 107 3.22 26.33 36.84
C TYR A 107 3.14 27.82 36.47
N MET A 108 1.93 28.39 36.47
CA MET A 108 1.72 29.80 36.12
C MET A 108 2.25 30.77 37.17
N GLU A 109 2.26 30.40 38.45
CA GLU A 109 2.89 31.18 39.52
C GLU A 109 4.42 31.24 39.35
N GLU A 110 5.05 30.13 38.97
CA GLU A 110 6.50 30.02 38.83
C GLU A 110 7.03 30.54 37.48
N ASN A 111 6.24 30.41 36.40
CA ASN A 111 6.70 30.65 35.02
C ASN A 111 5.90 31.74 34.28
N GLY A 112 4.85 32.28 34.91
CA GLY A 112 3.94 33.24 34.30
C GLY A 112 2.74 32.59 33.61
N ARG A 113 1.67 33.37 33.45
CA ARG A 113 0.45 32.94 32.76
C ARG A 113 0.72 32.87 31.26
N THR A 114 0.45 31.72 30.67
CA THR A 114 0.57 31.49 29.23
C THR A 114 -0.78 31.09 28.65
N ALA A 115 -0.95 31.34 27.35
CA ALA A 115 -2.18 30.99 26.66
C ALA A 115 -2.49 29.48 26.75
N ILE A 116 -1.47 28.61 26.61
CA ILE A 116 -1.64 27.15 26.66
C ILE A 116 -1.99 26.68 28.07
N ALA A 117 -1.35 27.20 29.12
CA ALA A 117 -1.70 26.83 30.49
C ALA A 117 -3.13 27.27 30.85
N LEU A 118 -3.52 28.48 30.46
CA LEU A 118 -4.88 28.98 30.67
C LEU A 118 -5.93 28.17 29.90
N SER A 119 -5.70 27.82 28.63
CA SER A 119 -6.69 27.02 27.89
C SER A 119 -6.86 25.62 28.48
N ASN A 120 -5.80 25.04 29.03
CA ASN A 120 -5.89 23.78 29.79
C ASN A 120 -6.57 23.96 31.15
N LEU A 121 -6.36 25.08 31.84
CA LEU A 121 -7.08 25.38 33.09
C LEU A 121 -8.58 25.59 32.83
N SER A 122 -8.94 26.24 31.72
CA SER A 122 -10.34 26.32 31.27
C SER A 122 -10.96 24.93 31.07
N ASN A 123 -10.20 23.97 30.51
CA ASN A 123 -10.65 22.58 30.39
C ASN A 123 -10.86 21.92 31.76
N VAL A 124 -10.02 22.22 32.75
CA VAL A 124 -10.21 21.76 34.15
C VAL A 124 -11.53 22.28 34.72
N TYR A 125 -11.79 23.59 34.63
CA TYR A 125 -13.05 24.16 35.15
C TYR A 125 -14.28 23.59 34.44
N ARG A 126 -14.19 23.37 33.12
CA ARG A 126 -15.25 22.69 32.37
C ARG A 126 -15.49 21.27 32.88
N ALA A 127 -14.42 20.52 33.16
CA ALA A 127 -14.52 19.16 33.70
C ALA A 127 -15.10 19.12 35.14
N LYS A 128 -14.89 20.19 35.92
CA LYS A 128 -15.52 20.40 37.24
C LYS A 128 -16.99 20.85 37.15
N GLY A 129 -17.48 21.21 35.95
CA GLY A 129 -18.83 21.74 35.74
C GLY A 129 -18.98 23.25 35.95
N ASP A 130 -17.87 23.97 36.19
CA ASP A 130 -17.86 25.42 36.34
C ASP A 130 -17.69 26.11 34.97
N GLN A 131 -18.80 26.17 34.23
CA GLN A 131 -18.80 26.72 32.87
C GLN A 131 -18.48 28.23 32.85
N ALA A 132 -18.90 28.98 33.87
CA ALA A 132 -18.67 30.42 33.93
C ALA A 132 -17.17 30.73 34.06
N LYS A 133 -16.50 30.08 35.02
CA LYS A 133 -15.05 30.23 35.21
C LYS A 133 -14.26 29.65 34.05
N SER A 134 -14.73 28.56 33.45
CA SER A 134 -14.13 28.02 32.22
C SER A 134 -14.12 29.05 31.08
N ASN A 135 -15.23 29.76 30.86
CA ASN A 135 -15.35 30.76 29.80
C ASN A 135 -14.46 31.99 30.07
N GLU A 136 -14.41 32.46 31.32
CA GLU A 136 -13.54 33.59 31.72
C GLU A 136 -12.05 33.29 31.43
N VAL A 137 -11.58 32.12 31.87
CA VAL A 137 -10.19 31.68 31.68
C VAL A 137 -9.89 31.42 30.20
N LEU A 138 -10.87 30.92 29.43
CA LEU A 138 -10.73 30.74 27.99
C LEU A 138 -10.57 32.07 27.25
N GLU A 139 -11.35 33.07 27.63
CA GLU A 139 -11.26 34.41 27.05
C GLU A 139 -9.90 35.06 27.36
N GLU A 140 -9.39 34.88 28.58
CA GLU A 140 -8.03 35.32 28.94
C GLU A 140 -6.98 34.63 28.07
N SER A 141 -7.07 33.30 27.92
CA SER A 141 -6.16 32.51 27.08
C SER A 141 -6.10 33.02 25.63
N ILE A 142 -7.25 33.28 25.03
CA ILE A 142 -7.35 33.67 23.62
C ILE A 142 -6.90 35.11 23.38
N LYS A 143 -7.08 36.01 24.36
CA LYS A 143 -6.50 37.36 24.29
C LYS A 143 -4.97 37.36 24.40
N LEU A 144 -4.37 36.36 25.05
CA LEU A 144 -2.90 36.21 25.08
C LEU A 144 -2.34 35.61 23.79
N ASN A 145 -3.01 34.61 23.22
CA ASN A 145 -2.64 34.04 21.93
C ASN A 145 -3.89 33.54 21.18
N PRO A 146 -4.31 34.25 20.12
CA PRO A 146 -5.44 33.83 19.29
C PRO A 146 -5.17 32.58 18.46
N ASP A 147 -3.90 32.23 18.21
CA ASP A 147 -3.49 31.16 17.31
C ASP A 147 -3.49 29.77 17.98
N GLN A 148 -4.60 29.45 18.64
CA GLN A 148 -4.82 28.18 19.33
C GLN A 148 -5.90 27.35 18.62
N ASN A 149 -5.49 26.25 17.98
CA ASN A 149 -6.36 25.35 17.21
C ASN A 149 -7.58 24.81 17.97
N VAL A 150 -7.48 24.64 19.30
CA VAL A 150 -8.55 24.07 20.13
C VAL A 150 -9.33 25.15 20.87
N ALA A 151 -8.62 26.13 21.45
CA ALA A 151 -9.22 27.15 22.30
C ALA A 151 -10.01 28.18 21.49
N LEU A 152 -9.54 28.58 20.29
CA LEU A 152 -10.21 29.59 19.47
C LEU A 152 -11.63 29.13 19.04
N PRO A 153 -11.82 27.94 18.44
CA PRO A 153 -13.17 27.48 18.11
C PRO A 153 -14.09 27.35 19.33
N ALA A 154 -13.56 26.93 20.49
CA ALA A 154 -14.35 26.87 21.72
C ALA A 154 -14.81 28.27 22.16
N TYR A 155 -13.92 29.27 22.09
CA TYR A 155 -14.23 30.66 22.40
C TYR A 155 -15.26 31.25 21.43
N LEU A 156 -15.11 31.01 20.13
CA LEU A 156 -16.05 31.46 19.10
C LEU A 156 -17.44 30.84 19.29
N ALA A 157 -17.51 29.58 19.71
CA ALA A 157 -18.79 28.94 20.04
C ALA A 157 -19.48 29.62 21.23
N VAL A 158 -18.72 30.01 22.27
CA VAL A 158 -19.25 30.78 23.40
C VAL A 158 -19.81 32.12 22.91
N LYS A 159 -19.04 32.89 22.13
CA LYS A 159 -19.49 34.18 21.61
C LYS A 159 -20.70 34.06 20.68
N LYS A 160 -20.76 33.00 19.87
CA LYS A 160 -21.94 32.70 19.04
C LYS A 160 -23.18 32.39 19.89
N ASN A 161 -23.03 31.70 21.01
CA ASN A 161 -24.15 31.41 21.91
C ASN A 161 -24.63 32.68 22.65
N GLU A 162 -23.74 33.61 22.95
CA GLU A 162 -24.05 34.86 23.66
C GLU A 162 -24.80 35.88 22.77
N GLY A 163 -24.44 35.97 21.48
CA GLY A 163 -24.97 37.04 20.61
C GLY A 163 -25.08 36.69 19.13
N GLY A 164 -25.13 35.40 18.79
CA GLY A 164 -25.26 34.94 17.41
C GLY A 164 -23.99 35.16 16.58
N GLU A 165 -24.15 35.13 15.26
CA GLU A 165 -23.02 35.22 14.33
C GLU A 165 -22.33 36.58 14.37
N GLU A 166 -23.08 37.65 14.61
CA GLU A 166 -22.53 39.01 14.75
C GLU A 166 -21.53 39.09 15.92
N ALA A 167 -21.86 38.51 17.08
CA ALA A 167 -20.96 38.49 18.22
C ALA A 167 -19.70 37.64 17.96
N MET A 168 -19.84 36.52 17.24
CA MET A 168 -18.71 35.69 16.84
C MET A 168 -17.77 36.42 15.88
N PHE A 169 -18.30 37.10 14.86
CA PHE A 169 -17.51 37.87 13.90
C PHE A 169 -16.82 39.07 14.55
N LYS A 170 -17.53 39.80 15.41
CA LYS A 170 -16.94 40.88 16.19
C LYS A 170 -15.76 40.38 17.03
N ALA A 171 -15.89 39.20 17.64
CA ALA A 171 -14.81 38.59 18.41
C ALA A 171 -13.61 38.23 17.51
N LEU A 172 -13.83 37.69 16.31
CA LEU A 172 -12.75 37.47 15.34
C LEU A 172 -12.04 38.76 14.96
N ASP A 173 -12.79 39.82 14.63
CA ASP A 173 -12.25 41.12 14.24
C ASP A 173 -11.46 41.80 15.38
N GLU A 174 -11.84 41.55 16.62
CA GLU A 174 -11.08 42.00 17.80
C GLU A 174 -9.77 41.22 17.96
N LEU A 175 -9.80 39.89 17.76
CA LEU A 175 -8.61 39.06 17.86
C LEU A 175 -7.62 39.29 16.72
N GLU A 176 -8.09 39.63 15.52
CA GLU A 176 -7.23 39.99 14.38
C GLU A 176 -6.34 41.21 14.64
N LYS A 177 -6.73 42.08 15.59
CA LYS A 177 -5.96 43.28 15.94
C LYS A 177 -4.76 42.97 16.83
N ILE A 178 -4.66 41.74 17.34
CA ILE A 178 -3.52 41.29 18.13
C ILE A 178 -2.36 40.99 17.17
N GLU A 179 -1.22 41.64 17.43
CA GLU A 179 -0.04 41.54 16.59
C GLU A 179 0.42 40.08 16.44
N GLY A 180 0.68 39.67 15.19
CA GLY A 180 1.12 38.32 14.87
C GLY A 180 0.01 37.26 14.82
N SER A 181 -1.26 37.61 15.10
CA SER A 181 -2.37 36.65 14.99
C SER A 181 -2.69 36.32 13.53
N VAL A 182 -2.91 35.02 13.26
CA VAL A 182 -3.21 34.49 11.92
C VAL A 182 -4.52 33.71 11.93
N PHE A 183 -4.80 32.97 13.00
CA PHE A 183 -5.94 32.07 13.05
C PHE A 183 -7.30 32.77 13.00
N PRO A 184 -7.50 33.99 13.56
CA PRO A 184 -8.78 34.66 13.38
C PRO A 184 -9.20 34.80 11.91
N LYS A 185 -8.28 35.15 11.00
CA LYS A 185 -8.52 35.18 9.54
C LYS A 185 -8.78 33.79 8.95
N LEU A 186 -8.07 32.77 9.44
CA LEU A 186 -8.33 31.37 9.08
C LEU A 186 -9.76 30.95 9.48
N PHE A 187 -10.23 31.34 10.65
CA PHE A 187 -11.56 31.00 11.13
C PHE A 187 -12.68 31.78 10.41
N HIS A 188 -12.42 33.01 9.95
CA HIS A 188 -13.28 33.67 8.96
C HIS A 188 -13.43 32.82 7.69
N ALA A 189 -12.31 32.38 7.11
CA ALA A 189 -12.32 31.53 5.92
C ALA A 189 -13.09 30.22 6.16
N ILE A 190 -12.81 29.52 7.26
CA ILE A 190 -13.48 28.27 7.63
C ILE A 190 -14.99 28.47 7.77
N TYR A 191 -15.43 29.54 8.42
CA TYR A 191 -16.86 29.84 8.54
C TYR A 191 -17.51 30.02 7.16
N PHE A 192 -16.90 30.79 6.25
CA PHE A 192 -17.46 31.00 4.91
C PHE A 192 -17.50 29.68 4.11
N LEU A 193 -16.44 28.87 4.19
CA LEU A 193 -16.39 27.56 3.55
C LEU A 193 -17.48 26.61 4.07
N ASP A 194 -17.65 26.51 5.39
CA ASP A 194 -18.67 25.67 6.03
C ASP A 194 -20.10 26.12 5.67
N ASN A 195 -20.29 27.39 5.31
CA ASN A 195 -21.55 27.96 4.81
C ASN A 195 -21.66 28.00 3.28
N LYS A 196 -20.77 27.31 2.56
CA LYS A 196 -20.74 27.22 1.08
C LYS A 196 -20.55 28.56 0.36
N LYS A 197 -19.90 29.53 1.00
CA LYS A 197 -19.61 30.88 0.51
C LYS A 197 -18.16 31.01 0.07
N LEU A 198 -17.81 30.40 -1.06
CA LEU A 198 -16.41 30.35 -1.52
C LEU A 198 -15.85 31.73 -1.87
N GLU A 199 -16.64 32.59 -2.52
CA GLU A 199 -16.17 33.91 -2.96
C GLU A 199 -15.83 34.81 -1.77
N GLU A 200 -16.59 34.72 -0.68
CA GLU A 200 -16.31 35.43 0.56
C GLU A 200 -15.12 34.85 1.32
N ALA A 201 -14.85 33.53 1.20
CA ALA A 201 -13.68 32.89 1.79
C ALA A 201 -12.38 33.25 1.05
N ARG A 202 -12.45 33.46 -0.27
CA ARG A 202 -11.29 33.58 -1.17
C ARG A 202 -10.27 34.65 -0.75
N PRO A 203 -10.66 35.89 -0.36
CA PRO A 203 -9.69 36.90 0.11
C PRO A 203 -8.90 36.45 1.33
N TYR A 204 -9.54 35.76 2.28
CA TYR A 204 -8.86 35.22 3.46
C TYR A 204 -7.89 34.10 3.07
N LEU A 205 -8.32 33.20 2.19
CA LEU A 205 -7.49 32.09 1.71
C LEU A 205 -6.26 32.58 0.96
N ASP A 206 -6.42 33.55 0.05
CA ASP A 206 -5.32 34.12 -0.72
C ASP A 206 -4.29 34.81 0.21
N TYR A 207 -4.76 35.57 1.21
CA TYR A 207 -3.89 36.15 2.24
C TYR A 207 -3.12 35.08 3.03
N LEU A 208 -3.82 34.05 3.53
CA LEU A 208 -3.21 32.98 4.34
C LEU A 208 -2.12 32.25 3.57
N ILE A 209 -2.32 32.00 2.28
CA ILE A 209 -1.34 31.31 1.44
C ILE A 209 -0.19 32.25 1.04
N ALA A 210 -0.46 33.52 0.74
CA ALA A 210 0.59 34.47 0.38
C ALA A 210 1.58 34.69 1.54
N GLU A 211 1.06 34.96 2.73
CA GLU A 211 1.86 35.40 3.89
C GLU A 211 2.27 34.24 4.81
N HIS A 212 1.50 33.15 4.84
CA HIS A 212 1.64 32.11 5.86
C HIS A 212 1.73 30.67 5.33
N LYS A 213 2.04 30.46 4.03
CA LYS A 213 2.26 29.12 3.44
C LYS A 213 3.32 28.26 4.14
N SER A 214 4.27 28.87 4.85
CA SER A 214 5.29 28.14 5.62
C SER A 214 4.78 27.66 6.98
N ASN A 215 3.63 28.17 7.45
CA ASN A 215 3.00 27.71 8.68
C ASN A 215 2.24 26.38 8.41
N PRO A 216 2.69 25.24 8.98
CA PRO A 216 2.07 23.95 8.71
C PRO A 216 0.59 23.90 9.10
N GLU A 217 0.21 24.52 10.22
CA GLU A 217 -1.16 24.51 10.72
C GLU A 217 -2.11 25.28 9.80
N VAL A 218 -1.66 26.39 9.22
CA VAL A 218 -2.43 27.11 8.20
C VAL A 218 -2.67 26.23 6.99
N MET A 219 -1.63 25.60 6.44
CA MET A 219 -1.73 24.75 5.24
C MET A 219 -2.63 23.53 5.47
N ILE A 220 -2.51 22.87 6.62
CA ILE A 220 -3.36 21.73 6.99
C ILE A 220 -4.83 22.15 7.07
N ASN A 221 -5.13 23.25 7.77
CA ASN A 221 -6.51 23.72 7.94
C ASN A 221 -7.12 24.25 6.63
N VAL A 222 -6.35 24.95 5.80
CA VAL A 222 -6.82 25.44 4.49
C VAL A 222 -7.16 24.26 3.58
N THR A 223 -6.22 23.33 3.38
CA THR A 223 -6.47 22.17 2.51
C THR A 223 -7.57 21.27 3.05
N GLY A 224 -7.61 21.04 4.37
CA GLY A 224 -8.63 20.22 5.01
C GLY A 224 -10.03 20.84 4.91
N SER A 225 -10.17 22.14 5.14
CA SER A 225 -11.47 22.83 5.09
C SER A 225 -12.01 22.97 3.67
N LEU A 226 -11.14 23.22 2.68
CA LEU A 226 -11.52 23.23 1.27
C LEU A 226 -11.97 21.83 0.81
N GLY A 227 -11.19 20.79 1.13
CA GLY A 227 -11.51 19.40 0.80
C GLY A 227 -12.82 18.93 1.44
N LYS A 228 -13.00 19.16 2.75
CA LYS A 228 -14.26 18.88 3.48
C LYS A 228 -15.48 19.50 2.80
N ASN A 229 -15.31 20.69 2.21
CA ASN A 229 -16.39 21.43 1.59
C ASN A 229 -16.59 21.17 0.08
N GLY A 230 -15.78 20.30 -0.53
CA GLY A 230 -15.89 19.91 -1.95
C GLY A 230 -15.21 20.88 -2.92
N TYR A 231 -14.33 21.77 -2.44
CA TYR A 231 -13.65 22.78 -3.26
C TYR A 231 -12.30 22.28 -3.79
N SER A 232 -12.30 21.12 -4.44
CA SER A 232 -11.08 20.43 -4.87
C SER A 232 -10.23 21.22 -5.88
N SER A 233 -10.86 21.99 -6.77
CA SER A 233 -10.13 22.89 -7.68
C SER A 233 -9.32 23.94 -6.91
N GLU A 234 -9.86 24.42 -5.79
CA GLU A 234 -9.22 25.43 -4.96
C GLU A 234 -8.08 24.85 -4.11
N VAL A 235 -8.22 23.60 -3.64
CA VAL A 235 -7.11 22.86 -3.00
C VAL A 235 -5.90 22.84 -3.93
N ILE A 236 -6.09 22.44 -5.20
CA ILE A 236 -5.00 22.36 -6.17
C ILE A 236 -4.42 23.75 -6.44
N ARG A 237 -5.27 24.72 -6.82
CA ARG A 237 -4.86 26.08 -7.19
C ARG A 237 -3.97 26.74 -6.13
N LEU A 238 -4.33 26.58 -4.85
CA LEU A 238 -3.64 27.25 -3.75
C LEU A 238 -2.40 26.50 -3.28
N THR A 239 -2.37 25.17 -3.38
CA THR A 239 -1.41 24.38 -2.57
C THR A 239 -0.56 23.38 -3.34
N ALA A 240 -0.96 22.95 -4.55
CA ALA A 240 -0.27 21.87 -5.27
C ALA A 240 1.20 22.22 -5.58
N ASP A 241 1.45 23.40 -6.13
CA ASP A 241 2.80 23.86 -6.51
C ASP A 241 3.67 24.25 -5.30
N LEU A 242 3.02 24.50 -4.15
CA LEU A 242 3.71 24.87 -2.91
C LEU A 242 4.13 23.65 -2.08
N TYR A 243 3.53 22.48 -2.35
CA TYR A 243 3.70 21.32 -1.51
C TYR A 243 5.01 20.55 -1.79
N ASP A 244 5.82 20.42 -0.74
CA ASP A 244 7.02 19.59 -0.70
C ASP A 244 6.85 18.44 0.30
N PRO A 245 6.56 17.20 -0.17
CA PRO A 245 6.39 16.04 0.69
C PRO A 245 7.57 15.74 1.62
N ALA A 246 8.79 16.17 1.26
CA ALA A 246 9.98 15.92 2.08
C ALA A 246 10.10 16.88 3.27
N LYS A 247 9.38 18.01 3.26
CA LYS A 247 9.50 19.08 4.26
C LYS A 247 8.22 19.35 5.03
N GLN A 248 7.07 19.03 4.44
CA GLN A 248 5.77 19.40 4.97
C GLN A 248 4.96 18.19 5.44
N ASP A 249 3.92 18.46 6.22
CA ASP A 249 3.04 17.44 6.79
C ASP A 249 2.28 16.68 5.69
N ALA A 250 2.30 15.34 5.79
CA ALA A 250 1.71 14.45 4.79
C ALA A 250 0.21 14.67 4.58
N ARG A 251 -0.52 15.18 5.58
CA ARG A 251 -1.96 15.45 5.48
C ARG A 251 -2.28 16.43 4.35
N ILE A 252 -1.39 17.39 4.10
CA ILE A 252 -1.52 18.35 3.00
C ILE A 252 -1.49 17.60 1.66
N GLY A 253 -0.50 16.74 1.46
CA GLY A 253 -0.39 15.90 0.26
C GLY A 253 -1.55 14.94 0.09
N MET A 254 -2.05 14.34 1.18
CA MET A 254 -3.23 13.47 1.15
C MET A 254 -4.49 14.22 0.68
N ASN A 255 -4.67 15.47 1.09
CA ASN A 255 -5.78 16.31 0.64
C ASN A 255 -5.63 16.67 -0.85
N ILE A 256 -4.43 17.03 -1.30
CA ILE A 256 -4.14 17.33 -2.71
C ILE A 256 -4.36 16.09 -3.60
N LEU A 257 -3.91 14.91 -3.18
CA LEU A 257 -4.15 13.66 -3.91
C LEU A 257 -5.64 13.34 -4.03
N ARG A 258 -6.42 13.58 -2.97
CA ARG A 258 -7.89 13.44 -3.00
C ARG A 258 -8.51 14.42 -4.01
N ALA A 259 -8.06 15.67 -4.02
CA ALA A 259 -8.54 16.67 -4.97
C ALA A 259 -8.23 16.28 -6.43
N TYR A 260 -7.01 15.82 -6.73
CA TYR A 260 -6.66 15.29 -8.05
C TYR A 260 -7.57 14.14 -8.47
N ASN A 261 -7.84 13.22 -7.54
CA ASN A 261 -8.72 12.08 -7.78
C ASN A 261 -10.17 12.49 -8.05
N GLU A 262 -10.72 13.43 -7.29
CA GLU A 262 -12.08 13.94 -7.49
C GLU A 262 -12.24 14.66 -8.84
N LEU A 263 -11.19 15.33 -9.31
CA LEU A 263 -11.18 16.05 -10.58
C LEU A 263 -10.77 15.20 -11.79
N GLY A 264 -10.36 13.94 -11.58
CA GLY A 264 -9.90 13.05 -12.64
C GLY A 264 -8.52 13.39 -13.22
N ASP A 265 -7.74 14.26 -12.56
CA ASP A 265 -6.37 14.63 -12.97
C ASP A 265 -5.36 13.59 -12.42
N TYR A 266 -5.43 12.40 -13.02
CA TYR A 266 -4.57 11.27 -12.66
C TYR A 266 -3.10 11.52 -13.01
N GLU A 267 -2.78 12.39 -13.97
CA GLU A 267 -1.41 12.68 -14.37
C GLU A 267 -0.64 13.43 -13.29
N ASN A 268 -1.20 14.56 -12.81
CA ASN A 268 -0.56 15.31 -11.73
C ASN A 268 -0.71 14.60 -10.38
N GLY A 269 -1.84 13.91 -10.17
CA GLY A 269 -2.01 12.99 -9.05
C GLY A 269 -0.91 11.94 -8.97
N THR A 270 -0.56 11.29 -10.07
CA THR A 270 0.50 10.28 -10.13
C THR A 270 1.88 10.87 -9.85
N LYS A 271 2.18 12.08 -10.36
CA LYS A 271 3.46 12.76 -10.05
C LYS A 271 3.61 13.01 -8.55
N LEU A 272 2.56 13.50 -7.88
CA LEU A 272 2.57 13.72 -6.44
C LEU A 272 2.65 12.40 -5.67
N LEU A 273 1.88 11.39 -6.09
CA LEU A 273 1.86 10.07 -5.49
C LEU A 273 3.27 9.44 -5.48
N ASN A 274 3.99 9.49 -6.61
CA ASN A 274 5.36 8.98 -6.71
C ASN A 274 6.28 9.65 -5.67
N ARG A 275 6.21 10.98 -5.54
CA ARG A 275 7.00 11.74 -4.55
C ARG A 275 6.68 11.32 -3.12
N MET A 276 5.40 11.08 -2.81
CA MET A 276 4.97 10.65 -1.47
C MET A 276 5.35 9.20 -1.16
N MET A 277 5.27 8.29 -2.14
CA MET A 277 5.65 6.88 -1.97
C MET A 277 7.16 6.73 -1.66
N LEU A 278 8.01 7.57 -2.27
CA LEU A 278 9.45 7.57 -2.01
C LEU A 278 9.83 7.93 -0.57
N LEU A 279 8.93 8.55 0.20
CA LEU A 279 9.13 8.80 1.63
C LEU A 279 9.15 7.49 2.45
N ASN A 280 8.73 6.37 1.88
CA ASN A 280 8.70 5.05 2.52
C ASN A 280 7.99 5.06 3.89
N ARG A 281 6.89 5.83 4.01
CA ARG A 281 6.09 5.99 5.23
C ARG A 281 5.06 4.86 5.35
N PRO A 282 5.23 3.88 6.26
CA PRO A 282 4.35 2.72 6.34
C PRO A 282 2.90 3.10 6.69
N ASP A 283 2.73 4.12 7.53
CA ASP A 283 1.44 4.65 7.98
C ASP A 283 0.60 5.25 6.84
N LEU A 284 1.23 5.73 5.77
CA LEU A 284 0.54 6.31 4.61
C LEU A 284 0.25 5.28 3.51
N ARG A 285 0.85 4.10 3.60
CA ARG A 285 0.95 3.18 2.47
C ARG A 285 -0.41 2.74 1.91
N GLU A 286 -1.33 2.36 2.79
CA GLU A 286 -2.67 1.92 2.38
C GLU A 286 -3.41 3.00 1.58
N PHE A 287 -3.35 4.24 2.06
CA PHE A 287 -3.94 5.39 1.37
C PHE A 287 -3.28 5.62 0.01
N LEU A 288 -1.95 5.61 -0.06
CA LEU A 288 -1.21 5.85 -1.31
C LEU A 288 -1.44 4.74 -2.34
N MET A 289 -1.49 3.47 -1.92
CA MET A 289 -1.84 2.34 -2.79
C MET A 289 -3.27 2.46 -3.33
N SER A 290 -4.23 2.84 -2.49
CA SER A 290 -5.61 3.10 -2.90
C SER A 290 -5.67 4.20 -3.98
N MET A 291 -4.90 5.28 -3.78
CA MET A 291 -4.81 6.36 -4.76
C MET A 291 -4.17 5.90 -6.07
N SER A 292 -3.11 5.09 -6.02
CA SER A 292 -2.50 4.49 -7.21
C SER A 292 -3.52 3.70 -8.02
N ASN A 293 -4.33 2.87 -7.36
CA ASN A 293 -5.34 2.05 -8.02
C ASN A 293 -6.41 2.91 -8.71
N SER A 294 -6.80 3.99 -8.06
CA SER A 294 -7.78 4.92 -8.62
C SER A 294 -7.24 5.64 -9.86
N PHE A 295 -6.00 6.13 -9.81
CA PHE A 295 -5.34 6.78 -10.94
C PHE A 295 -5.08 5.82 -12.10
N ASP A 296 -4.65 4.58 -11.83
CA ASP A 296 -4.50 3.55 -12.86
C ASP A 296 -5.85 3.24 -13.52
N ALA A 297 -6.93 3.20 -12.75
CA ALA A 297 -8.28 2.97 -13.28
C ALA A 297 -8.80 4.15 -14.14
N MET A 298 -8.47 5.40 -13.78
CA MET A 298 -8.78 6.58 -14.61
C MET A 298 -7.99 6.58 -15.91
N ARG A 299 -6.69 6.30 -15.83
CA ARG A 299 -5.82 6.16 -16.98
C ARG A 299 -6.35 5.11 -17.96
N ALA A 300 -6.73 3.94 -17.44
CA ALA A 300 -7.25 2.85 -18.25
C ALA A 300 -8.57 3.18 -18.99
N LYS A 301 -9.38 4.11 -18.48
CA LYS A 301 -10.61 4.56 -19.18
C LYS A 301 -10.30 5.49 -20.35
N ASN A 302 -9.16 6.17 -20.32
CA ASN A 302 -8.79 7.19 -21.30
C ASN A 302 -7.86 6.65 -22.40
N GLU A 303 -7.23 5.48 -22.19
CA GLU A 303 -6.36 4.84 -23.16
C GLU A 303 -7.16 3.94 -24.14
N GLN A 304 -6.91 4.11 -25.44
CA GLN A 304 -7.44 3.22 -26.47
C GLN A 304 -6.65 1.91 -26.54
N GLN A 305 -7.34 0.78 -26.70
CA GLN A 305 -6.69 -0.52 -26.89
C GLN A 305 -5.92 -0.55 -28.22
N VAL A 306 -4.73 -1.14 -28.20
CA VAL A 306 -3.91 -1.32 -29.41
C VAL A 306 -4.21 -2.69 -30.01
N VAL A 307 -4.89 -2.69 -31.15
CA VAL A 307 -5.17 -3.91 -31.91
C VAL A 307 -3.98 -4.23 -32.83
N PRO A 308 -3.48 -5.48 -32.88
CA PRO A 308 -2.49 -5.89 -33.87
C PRO A 308 -2.99 -5.58 -35.29
N THR A 309 -2.19 -4.88 -36.09
CA THR A 309 -2.45 -4.72 -37.52
C THR A 309 -1.80 -5.87 -38.30
N LYS A 310 -2.22 -6.07 -39.57
CA LYS A 310 -1.65 -7.13 -40.45
C LYS A 310 -0.13 -7.02 -40.66
N ASP A 311 0.45 -5.84 -40.48
CA ASP A 311 1.89 -5.59 -40.62
C ASP A 311 2.68 -5.80 -39.32
N SER A 312 2.02 -6.22 -38.24
CA SER A 312 2.67 -6.35 -36.94
C SER A 312 3.63 -7.55 -36.92
N LYS A 313 4.85 -7.32 -36.41
CA LYS A 313 5.89 -8.35 -36.34
C LYS A 313 5.52 -9.42 -35.30
N GLN A 314 5.20 -10.61 -35.78
CA GLN A 314 4.98 -11.78 -34.93
C GLN A 314 6.32 -12.36 -34.42
N THR A 315 6.31 -12.87 -33.21
CA THR A 315 7.44 -13.54 -32.57
C THR A 315 6.95 -14.59 -31.59
N VAL A 316 7.84 -15.49 -31.15
CA VAL A 316 7.56 -16.41 -30.04
C VAL A 316 8.59 -16.12 -28.95
N VAL A 317 8.12 -15.74 -27.77
CA VAL A 317 8.98 -15.64 -26.59
C VAL A 317 9.13 -17.03 -26.00
N VAL A 318 10.38 -17.44 -25.84
CA VAL A 318 10.77 -18.76 -25.36
C VAL A 318 11.42 -18.59 -24.00
N LEU A 319 10.89 -19.27 -22.98
CA LEU A 319 11.49 -19.30 -21.65
C LEU A 319 11.99 -20.71 -21.36
N GLU A 320 13.30 -20.86 -21.23
CA GLU A 320 13.96 -22.16 -20.99
C GLU A 320 14.15 -22.46 -19.49
N LYS A 321 13.72 -21.53 -18.63
CA LYS A 321 13.85 -21.54 -17.18
C LYS A 321 12.56 -20.97 -16.58
N PRO A 322 12.25 -21.25 -15.30
CA PRO A 322 11.15 -20.59 -14.59
C PRO A 322 11.19 -19.07 -14.72
N VAL A 323 10.03 -18.44 -14.85
CA VAL A 323 9.94 -16.99 -15.14
C VAL A 323 10.59 -16.15 -14.04
N TRP A 324 10.55 -16.59 -12.78
CA TRP A 324 11.14 -15.85 -11.66
C TRP A 324 12.67 -15.84 -11.66
N CYS A 325 13.35 -16.64 -12.50
CA CYS A 325 14.80 -16.54 -12.69
C CYS A 325 15.21 -15.27 -13.47
N TYR A 326 14.40 -14.82 -14.43
CA TYR A 326 14.77 -13.68 -15.27
C TYR A 326 14.78 -12.37 -14.46
N GLY A 327 15.64 -11.43 -14.86
CA GLY A 327 15.86 -10.14 -14.17
C GLY A 327 16.92 -10.20 -13.05
N LEU A 328 17.27 -11.38 -12.55
CA LEU A 328 18.42 -11.59 -11.64
C LEU A 328 19.74 -11.51 -12.42
N ALA A 329 20.85 -11.13 -11.76
CA ALA A 329 22.15 -11.07 -12.43
C ALA A 329 22.84 -12.44 -12.51
N ASP A 330 22.63 -13.29 -11.50
CA ASP A 330 23.09 -14.69 -11.47
C ASP A 330 21.94 -15.61 -11.05
N THR A 331 21.74 -16.67 -11.85
CA THR A 331 20.67 -17.66 -11.70
C THR A 331 21.19 -19.08 -11.55
N GLN A 332 22.50 -19.32 -11.65
CA GLN A 332 23.05 -20.69 -11.62
C GLN A 332 22.73 -21.45 -10.32
N TRP A 333 22.61 -20.71 -9.21
CA TRP A 333 22.30 -21.25 -7.90
C TRP A 333 20.86 -21.75 -7.77
N VAL A 334 19.97 -21.35 -8.67
CA VAL A 334 18.54 -21.71 -8.62
C VAL A 334 18.06 -22.45 -9.86
N GLU A 335 18.87 -22.59 -10.89
CA GLU A 335 18.43 -23.27 -12.10
C GLU A 335 18.24 -24.78 -11.92
N PRO A 336 17.23 -25.37 -12.57
CA PRO A 336 17.03 -26.82 -12.57
C PRO A 336 18.20 -27.52 -13.26
N LYS A 337 18.63 -28.67 -12.72
CA LYS A 337 19.67 -29.50 -13.34
C LYS A 337 19.07 -30.33 -14.47
N VAL A 338 19.46 -30.02 -15.71
CA VAL A 338 19.05 -30.78 -16.89
C VAL A 338 20.06 -31.88 -17.18
N ASN A 339 19.66 -33.14 -17.05
CA ASN A 339 20.50 -34.31 -17.36
C ASN A 339 19.99 -35.13 -18.56
N SER A 340 18.77 -34.86 -19.04
CA SER A 340 18.15 -35.58 -20.16
C SER A 340 18.31 -34.85 -21.49
N VAL A 341 18.26 -35.64 -22.56
CA VAL A 341 18.05 -35.13 -23.93
C VAL A 341 16.57 -34.96 -24.26
N LYS A 342 15.65 -35.47 -23.43
CA LYS A 342 14.22 -35.32 -23.63
C LYS A 342 13.76 -33.89 -23.37
N LYS A 343 12.84 -33.40 -24.18
CA LYS A 343 12.34 -32.03 -24.13
C LYS A 343 10.81 -31.97 -24.10
N ILE A 344 10.27 -31.24 -23.14
CA ILE A 344 8.84 -30.97 -22.99
C ILE A 344 8.56 -29.47 -23.19
N GLY A 345 7.60 -29.16 -24.05
CA GLY A 345 7.14 -27.81 -24.31
C GLY A 345 5.81 -27.51 -23.62
N PHE A 346 5.67 -26.31 -23.06
CA PHE A 346 4.42 -25.76 -22.56
C PHE A 346 4.06 -24.52 -23.37
N MET A 347 2.86 -24.46 -23.92
CA MET A 347 2.44 -23.35 -24.78
C MET A 347 1.21 -22.68 -24.23
N THR A 348 1.06 -21.38 -24.51
CA THR A 348 -0.10 -20.58 -24.08
C THR A 348 -1.43 -21.31 -24.32
N PHE A 349 -2.32 -21.26 -23.34
CA PHE A 349 -3.65 -21.83 -23.43
C PHE A 349 -4.57 -20.87 -24.20
N ALA A 350 -5.60 -21.42 -24.82
CA ALA A 350 -6.68 -20.66 -25.43
C ALA A 350 -7.65 -20.11 -24.36
N ASN A 351 -8.35 -19.02 -24.68
CA ASN A 351 -9.50 -18.55 -23.90
C ASN A 351 -10.77 -18.59 -24.78
N PRO A 352 -11.59 -19.65 -24.67
CA PRO A 352 -12.81 -19.83 -25.46
C PRO A 352 -13.88 -18.74 -25.34
N ARG A 353 -13.76 -17.82 -24.35
CA ARG A 353 -14.70 -16.70 -24.19
C ARG A 353 -14.42 -15.53 -25.14
N ILE A 354 -13.29 -15.54 -25.85
CA ILE A 354 -12.92 -14.51 -26.82
C ILE A 354 -13.58 -14.85 -28.18
N GLU A 355 -14.59 -14.07 -28.58
CA GLU A 355 -15.42 -14.34 -29.78
C GLU A 355 -14.74 -13.98 -31.12
N THR A 356 -13.69 -13.14 -31.13
CA THR A 356 -13.02 -12.63 -32.36
C THR A 356 -11.51 -12.90 -32.40
N GLU A 357 -10.95 -13.07 -33.61
CA GLU A 357 -9.53 -13.34 -33.85
C GLU A 357 -8.64 -12.20 -33.32
N SER A 358 -7.88 -12.49 -32.25
CA SER A 358 -6.81 -11.68 -31.67
C SER A 358 -7.18 -10.27 -31.19
N HIS A 359 -7.71 -10.19 -29.98
CA HIS A 359 -7.72 -8.94 -29.22
C HIS A 359 -6.71 -9.02 -28.07
N THR A 360 -6.00 -7.92 -27.81
CA THR A 360 -5.43 -7.66 -26.49
C THR A 360 -6.56 -7.22 -25.57
N GLU A 361 -7.31 -8.17 -25.05
CA GLU A 361 -8.23 -7.87 -23.96
C GLU A 361 -7.44 -7.43 -22.73
N ARG A 362 -8.04 -6.52 -21.97
CA ARG A 362 -7.66 -6.18 -20.60
C ARG A 362 -7.35 -7.49 -19.85
N GLU A 363 -6.24 -7.58 -19.11
CA GLU A 363 -5.90 -8.82 -18.36
C GLU A 363 -6.99 -9.17 -17.33
N ASP A 364 -7.98 -9.93 -17.75
CA ASP A 364 -8.92 -10.63 -16.89
C ASP A 364 -8.25 -11.87 -16.28
N ASP A 365 -8.89 -12.48 -15.29
CA ASP A 365 -8.30 -13.63 -14.60
C ASP A 365 -8.07 -14.82 -15.54
N SER A 366 -8.94 -15.00 -16.55
CA SER A 366 -8.82 -16.06 -17.57
C SER A 366 -7.61 -15.85 -18.49
N GLY A 367 -7.42 -14.65 -19.03
CA GLY A 367 -6.28 -14.30 -19.88
C GLY A 367 -4.96 -14.29 -19.13
N ARG A 368 -4.97 -14.15 -17.80
CA ARG A 368 -3.79 -14.33 -16.95
C ARG A 368 -3.47 -15.81 -16.75
N LEU A 369 -4.49 -16.62 -16.41
CA LEU A 369 -4.36 -18.07 -16.23
C LEU A 369 -3.89 -18.77 -17.51
N SER A 370 -4.29 -18.28 -18.68
CA SER A 370 -3.89 -18.89 -19.95
C SER A 370 -2.39 -18.88 -20.19
N ARG A 371 -1.68 -17.95 -19.54
CA ARG A 371 -0.23 -17.79 -19.60
C ARG A 371 0.47 -18.32 -18.35
N SER A 372 -0.13 -18.22 -17.17
CA SER A 372 0.49 -18.68 -15.93
C SER A 372 0.42 -20.19 -15.71
N ILE A 373 -0.60 -20.88 -16.22
CA ILE A 373 -0.67 -22.35 -16.15
C ILE A 373 0.53 -23.00 -16.87
N PRO A 374 0.88 -22.64 -18.12
CA PRO A 374 2.10 -23.11 -18.77
C PRO A 374 3.38 -22.89 -17.96
N LEU A 375 3.51 -21.72 -17.30
CA LEU A 375 4.67 -21.41 -16.46
C LEU A 375 4.74 -22.31 -15.23
N TYR A 376 3.60 -22.54 -14.58
CA TYR A 376 3.51 -23.42 -13.42
C TYR A 376 3.86 -24.87 -13.77
N LEU A 377 3.33 -25.37 -14.90
CA LEU A 377 3.67 -26.71 -15.38
C LEU A 377 5.16 -26.80 -15.74
N GLN A 378 5.75 -25.76 -16.34
CA GLN A 378 7.18 -25.73 -16.60
C GLN A 378 8.00 -25.87 -15.31
N GLU A 379 7.63 -25.16 -14.24
CA GLU A 379 8.28 -25.27 -12.94
C GLU A 379 8.20 -26.69 -12.39
N ILE A 380 7.01 -27.28 -12.40
CA ILE A 380 6.82 -28.65 -11.92
C ILE A 380 7.77 -29.60 -12.64
N PHE A 381 7.74 -29.62 -13.99
CA PHE A 381 8.57 -30.54 -14.75
C PHE A 381 10.07 -30.23 -14.67
N ALA A 382 10.44 -28.95 -14.48
CA ALA A 382 11.82 -28.54 -14.25
C ALA A 382 12.42 -29.13 -12.96
N TYR A 383 11.62 -29.27 -11.90
CA TYR A 383 12.08 -29.70 -10.57
C TYR A 383 11.65 -31.11 -10.16
N SER A 384 10.86 -31.80 -10.98
CA SER A 384 10.43 -33.19 -10.73
C SER A 384 10.94 -34.19 -11.76
N THR A 385 11.52 -33.72 -12.87
CA THR A 385 12.03 -34.57 -13.95
C THR A 385 13.41 -34.12 -14.42
N ASP A 386 14.10 -35.00 -15.14
CA ASP A 386 15.39 -34.71 -15.79
C ASP A 386 15.24 -34.03 -17.18
N MET A 387 13.99 -33.82 -17.64
CA MET A 387 13.66 -33.29 -18.95
C MET A 387 13.95 -31.79 -19.07
N GLN A 388 14.24 -31.34 -20.29
CA GLN A 388 14.27 -29.92 -20.62
C GLN A 388 12.85 -29.36 -20.72
N SER A 389 12.41 -28.56 -19.74
CA SER A 389 11.11 -27.90 -19.76
C SER A 389 11.19 -26.48 -20.32
N VAL A 390 10.39 -26.20 -21.36
CA VAL A 390 10.43 -24.92 -22.07
C VAL A 390 9.04 -24.36 -22.28
N SER A 391 8.82 -23.09 -21.98
CA SER A 391 7.56 -22.40 -22.25
C SER A 391 7.61 -21.54 -23.51
N TYR A 392 6.52 -21.55 -24.29
CA TYR A 392 6.38 -20.85 -25.57
C TYR A 392 5.19 -19.90 -25.55
N PHE A 393 5.46 -18.61 -25.78
CA PHE A 393 4.45 -17.56 -25.79
C PHE A 393 4.44 -16.81 -27.14
N PRO A 394 3.56 -17.22 -28.07
CA PRO A 394 3.27 -16.44 -29.27
C PRO A 394 2.91 -15.00 -28.91
N SER A 395 3.56 -14.04 -29.57
CA SER A 395 3.51 -12.62 -29.22
C SER A 395 3.62 -11.74 -30.47
N VAL A 396 3.18 -10.49 -30.34
CA VAL A 396 3.37 -9.43 -31.34
C VAL A 396 4.23 -8.33 -30.73
N VAL A 397 5.32 -7.97 -31.41
CA VAL A 397 6.23 -6.91 -30.93
C VAL A 397 5.49 -5.57 -30.85
N GLY A 398 5.60 -4.88 -29.71
CA GLY A 398 4.91 -3.61 -29.40
C GLY A 398 3.50 -3.78 -28.84
N VAL A 399 2.99 -5.01 -28.83
CA VAL A 399 1.64 -5.34 -28.34
C VAL A 399 1.71 -6.28 -27.14
N GLY A 400 2.45 -7.39 -27.26
CA GLY A 400 2.61 -8.38 -26.19
C GLY A 400 2.12 -9.78 -26.56
N PRO A 401 1.85 -10.65 -25.57
CA PRO A 401 1.42 -12.03 -25.82
C PRO A 401 0.04 -12.09 -26.47
N ILE A 402 -0.15 -13.08 -27.36
CA ILE A 402 -1.42 -13.34 -28.04
C ILE A 402 -2.15 -14.44 -27.27
N VAL A 403 -3.42 -14.19 -26.92
CA VAL A 403 -4.34 -15.23 -26.45
C VAL A 403 -5.28 -15.58 -27.60
N VAL A 404 -5.31 -16.86 -27.98
CA VAL A 404 -6.20 -17.34 -29.05
C VAL A 404 -7.56 -17.74 -28.48
N GLY A 405 -8.63 -17.40 -29.19
CA GLY A 405 -10.01 -17.74 -28.79
C GLY A 405 -10.36 -19.21 -29.01
N LYS A 406 -9.60 -19.94 -29.83
CA LYS A 406 -9.84 -21.37 -30.11
C LYS A 406 -8.64 -22.21 -29.69
N PRO A 407 -8.86 -23.41 -29.11
CA PRO A 407 -7.79 -24.36 -28.89
C PRO A 407 -7.02 -24.66 -30.18
N TRP A 408 -5.71 -24.84 -30.06
CA TRP A 408 -4.84 -25.20 -31.18
C TRP A 408 -5.24 -26.57 -31.76
N ASP A 409 -5.32 -26.67 -33.08
CA ASP A 409 -5.65 -27.93 -33.75
C ASP A 409 -4.47 -28.92 -33.77
N LYS A 410 -4.77 -30.18 -34.10
CA LYS A 410 -3.76 -31.26 -34.08
C LYS A 410 -2.61 -31.03 -35.06
N ASP A 411 -2.89 -30.42 -36.21
CA ASP A 411 -1.87 -30.23 -37.24
C ASP A 411 -0.87 -29.15 -36.83
N PHE A 412 -1.35 -28.08 -36.19
CA PHE A 412 -0.49 -27.08 -35.55
C PHE A 412 0.36 -27.70 -34.43
N LEU A 413 -0.22 -28.53 -33.58
CA LEU A 413 0.52 -29.20 -32.50
C LEU A 413 1.65 -30.09 -33.02
N ARG A 414 1.39 -30.88 -34.07
CA ARG A 414 2.41 -31.69 -34.75
C ARG A 414 3.51 -30.83 -35.38
N MET A 415 3.12 -29.74 -36.04
CA MET A 415 4.07 -28.79 -36.59
C MET A 415 4.98 -28.21 -35.50
N ALA A 416 4.41 -27.79 -34.37
CA ALA A 416 5.15 -27.24 -33.23
C ALA A 416 6.10 -28.28 -32.60
N LEU A 417 5.66 -29.53 -32.38
CA LEU A 417 6.51 -30.62 -31.90
C LEU A 417 7.76 -30.78 -32.77
N LYS A 418 7.58 -30.82 -34.10
CA LYS A 418 8.69 -30.97 -35.06
C LYS A 418 9.59 -29.74 -35.11
N GLN A 419 9.02 -28.55 -35.15
CA GLN A 419 9.75 -27.29 -35.22
C GLN A 419 10.65 -27.10 -34.00
N TYR A 420 10.14 -27.39 -32.80
CA TYR A 420 10.84 -27.17 -31.54
C TYR A 420 11.58 -28.40 -31.01
N LYS A 421 11.52 -29.53 -31.74
CA LYS A 421 12.15 -30.82 -31.40
C LYS A 421 11.76 -31.28 -29.99
N LEU A 422 10.46 -31.37 -29.75
CA LEU A 422 9.88 -31.75 -28.47
C LEU A 422 9.47 -33.23 -28.49
N ASP A 423 9.62 -33.91 -27.35
CA ASP A 423 9.05 -35.23 -27.10
C ASP A 423 7.57 -35.12 -26.68
N TYR A 424 7.25 -34.07 -25.93
CA TYR A 424 5.90 -33.76 -25.46
C TYR A 424 5.60 -32.27 -25.63
N LEU A 425 4.37 -31.95 -26.01
CA LEU A 425 3.85 -30.58 -25.99
C LEU A 425 2.53 -30.54 -25.23
N VAL A 426 2.45 -29.63 -24.27
CA VAL A 426 1.27 -29.38 -23.45
C VAL A 426 0.76 -27.97 -23.71
N THR A 427 -0.54 -27.86 -23.95
CA THR A 427 -1.30 -26.62 -24.09
C THR A 427 -2.69 -26.85 -23.52
N GLY A 428 -3.66 -25.99 -23.82
CA GLY A 428 -5.00 -26.16 -23.28
C GLY A 428 -5.96 -25.04 -23.57
N SER A 429 -7.02 -24.99 -22.78
CA SER A 429 -7.94 -23.86 -22.70
C SER A 429 -8.30 -23.55 -21.26
N VAL A 430 -8.49 -22.27 -20.96
CA VAL A 430 -9.01 -21.81 -19.66
C VAL A 430 -10.02 -20.70 -19.88
N ALA A 431 -11.16 -20.81 -19.21
CA ALA A 431 -12.21 -19.80 -19.19
C ALA A 431 -12.82 -19.73 -17.79
N GLY A 432 -13.05 -18.54 -17.27
CA GLY A 432 -13.63 -18.36 -15.95
C GLY A 432 -14.15 -16.95 -15.70
N ASP A 433 -15.07 -16.83 -14.75
CA ASP A 433 -15.71 -15.56 -14.34
C ASP A 433 -15.15 -15.00 -13.02
N GLY A 434 -14.05 -15.58 -12.52
CA GLY A 434 -13.42 -15.24 -11.24
C GLY A 434 -13.86 -16.16 -10.10
N GLU A 435 -15.04 -16.78 -10.19
CA GLU A 435 -15.55 -17.71 -9.18
C GLU A 435 -15.61 -19.15 -9.70
N ASN A 436 -15.93 -19.35 -10.97
CA ASN A 436 -15.94 -20.66 -11.64
C ASN A 436 -14.95 -20.67 -12.80
N TYR A 437 -14.29 -21.81 -12.99
CA TYR A 437 -13.28 -22.03 -14.03
C TYR A 437 -13.54 -23.34 -14.78
N GLU A 438 -13.41 -23.29 -16.09
CA GLU A 438 -13.37 -24.44 -17.00
C GLU A 438 -11.96 -24.54 -17.58
N ILE A 439 -11.29 -25.66 -17.36
CA ILE A 439 -9.90 -25.88 -17.76
C ILE A 439 -9.80 -27.18 -18.57
N ALA A 440 -9.02 -27.13 -19.65
CA ALA A 440 -8.65 -28.30 -20.42
C ALA A 440 -7.13 -28.36 -20.58
N PHE A 441 -6.52 -29.50 -20.28
CA PHE A 441 -5.14 -29.82 -20.67
C PHE A 441 -5.17 -30.63 -21.95
N VAL A 442 -4.33 -30.23 -22.91
CA VAL A 442 -4.13 -30.91 -24.19
C VAL A 442 -2.66 -31.30 -24.26
N MET A 443 -2.38 -32.59 -24.31
CA MET A 443 -1.03 -33.13 -24.45
C MET A 443 -0.90 -33.91 -25.76
N ILE A 444 0.20 -33.69 -26.47
CA ILE A 444 0.59 -34.49 -27.65
C ILE A 444 1.96 -35.13 -27.41
N ASN A 445 2.08 -36.41 -27.78
CA ASN A 445 3.31 -37.19 -27.69
C ASN A 445 3.93 -37.36 -29.10
N ALA A 446 5.20 -36.97 -29.27
CA ALA A 446 5.87 -37.03 -30.56
C ALA A 446 6.12 -38.45 -31.08
N VAL A 447 6.17 -39.45 -30.20
CA VAL A 447 6.44 -40.85 -30.56
C VAL A 447 5.16 -41.56 -30.97
N THR A 448 4.08 -41.41 -30.20
CA THR A 448 2.82 -42.12 -30.47
C THR A 448 1.86 -41.33 -31.38
N ASP A 449 2.10 -40.03 -31.56
CA ASP A 449 1.18 -39.09 -32.23
C ASP A 449 -0.21 -39.00 -31.56
N ASP A 450 -0.31 -39.47 -30.30
CA ASP A 450 -1.54 -39.42 -29.53
C ASP A 450 -1.78 -38.01 -28.99
N VAL A 451 -3.02 -37.55 -29.11
CA VAL A 451 -3.50 -36.30 -28.51
C VAL A 451 -4.50 -36.64 -27.40
N VAL A 452 -4.15 -36.30 -26.17
CA VAL A 452 -4.98 -36.50 -24.99
C VAL A 452 -5.55 -35.16 -24.53
N VAL A 453 -6.84 -35.16 -24.19
CA VAL A 453 -7.53 -33.98 -23.67
C VAL A 453 -8.20 -34.32 -22.35
N ASP A 454 -7.73 -33.74 -21.26
CA ASP A 454 -8.31 -33.87 -19.93
C ASP A 454 -9.03 -32.55 -19.58
N LYS A 455 -10.35 -32.59 -19.39
CA LYS A 455 -11.19 -31.42 -19.07
C LYS A 455 -11.75 -31.52 -17.68
N PHE A 456 -11.80 -30.40 -16.96
CA PHE A 456 -12.40 -30.30 -15.65
C PHE A 456 -12.95 -28.90 -15.39
N THR A 457 -13.87 -28.81 -14.44
CA THR A 457 -14.40 -27.55 -13.92
C THR A 457 -14.05 -27.45 -12.45
N THR A 458 -13.85 -26.22 -11.96
CA THR A 458 -13.56 -25.96 -10.55
C THR A 458 -14.10 -24.60 -10.12
N THR A 459 -14.14 -24.38 -8.82
CA THR A 459 -14.49 -23.08 -8.22
C THR A 459 -13.24 -22.46 -7.62
N LYS A 460 -13.25 -21.15 -7.37
CA LYS A 460 -12.15 -20.44 -6.70
C LYS A 460 -11.77 -21.09 -5.35
N GLY A 461 -12.76 -21.58 -4.60
CA GLY A 461 -12.56 -22.23 -3.30
C GLY A 461 -11.87 -23.59 -3.39
N ASN A 462 -12.14 -24.35 -4.46
CA ASN A 462 -11.58 -25.70 -4.67
C ASN A 462 -10.48 -25.73 -5.73
N PHE A 463 -10.09 -24.56 -6.27
CA PHE A 463 -9.24 -24.46 -7.44
C PHE A 463 -7.97 -25.28 -7.31
N ALA A 464 -7.28 -25.19 -6.17
CA ALA A 464 -6.01 -25.86 -5.98
C ALA A 464 -6.12 -27.38 -5.96
N GLU A 465 -7.13 -27.94 -5.29
CA GLU A 465 -7.36 -29.38 -5.20
C GLU A 465 -7.64 -29.96 -6.60
N ASP A 466 -8.65 -29.41 -7.29
CA ASP A 466 -9.04 -29.88 -8.62
C ASP A 466 -7.93 -29.68 -9.64
N PHE A 467 -7.24 -28.53 -9.59
CA PHE A 467 -6.14 -28.22 -10.48
C PHE A 467 -4.96 -29.17 -10.27
N ASN A 468 -4.49 -29.35 -9.03
CA ASN A 468 -3.36 -30.22 -8.71
C ASN A 468 -3.67 -31.69 -9.04
N ALA A 469 -4.90 -32.17 -8.80
CA ALA A 469 -5.31 -33.52 -9.19
C ALA A 469 -5.22 -33.76 -10.71
N ASN A 470 -5.49 -32.74 -11.54
CA ASN A 470 -5.34 -32.85 -12.99
C ASN A 470 -3.89 -32.63 -13.45
N VAL A 471 -3.07 -31.89 -12.69
CA VAL A 471 -1.62 -31.84 -12.88
C VAL A 471 -1.00 -33.21 -12.62
N ASP A 472 -1.39 -33.91 -11.55
CA ASP A 472 -0.93 -35.27 -11.25
C ASP A 472 -1.30 -36.26 -12.36
N LYS A 473 -2.52 -36.18 -12.91
CA LYS A 473 -2.91 -37.00 -14.09
C LYS A 473 -2.01 -36.75 -15.29
N LEU A 474 -1.75 -35.48 -15.60
CA LEU A 474 -0.85 -35.11 -16.70
C LEU A 474 0.57 -35.62 -16.44
N TYR A 475 1.06 -35.44 -15.22
CA TYR A 475 2.39 -35.89 -14.77
C TYR A 475 2.53 -37.41 -14.89
N ASN A 476 1.52 -38.16 -14.45
CA ASN A 476 1.46 -39.61 -14.56
C ASN A 476 1.54 -40.09 -16.00
N ARG A 477 0.81 -39.46 -16.93
CA ARG A 477 0.85 -39.82 -18.35
C ARG A 477 2.23 -39.66 -18.98
N ILE A 478 3.03 -38.71 -18.49
CA ILE A 478 4.35 -38.38 -19.05
C ILE A 478 5.48 -39.17 -18.37
N THR A 479 5.39 -39.36 -17.05
CA THR A 479 6.48 -39.94 -16.24
C THR A 479 6.19 -41.36 -15.75
N GLY A 480 4.92 -41.78 -15.72
CA GLY A 480 4.46 -43.03 -15.12
C GLY A 480 4.29 -42.99 -13.59
N LYS A 481 4.57 -41.86 -12.93
CA LYS A 481 4.45 -41.69 -11.48
C LYS A 481 3.09 -41.13 -11.08
N GLU A 482 2.48 -41.62 -10.00
CA GLU A 482 1.09 -41.27 -9.64
C GLU A 482 0.94 -39.80 -9.21
N HIS A 483 1.93 -39.27 -8.49
CA HIS A 483 1.95 -37.90 -7.98
C HIS A 483 3.23 -37.18 -8.39
N VAL A 484 3.19 -35.85 -8.43
CA VAL A 484 4.39 -35.03 -8.57
C VAL A 484 5.35 -35.31 -7.41
N GLU A 485 6.53 -35.80 -7.74
CA GLU A 485 7.63 -36.06 -6.81
C GLU A 485 8.79 -35.13 -7.17
N LEU A 486 9.05 -34.14 -6.31
CA LEU A 486 10.18 -33.23 -6.51
C LEU A 486 11.51 -33.98 -6.30
N ASP A 487 12.53 -33.62 -7.08
CA ASP A 487 13.85 -34.25 -7.00
C ASP A 487 14.57 -33.85 -5.70
N GLU A 488 14.65 -34.78 -4.75
CA GLU A 488 15.35 -34.62 -3.46
C GLU A 488 16.87 -34.40 -3.61
N SER A 489 17.45 -34.68 -4.80
CA SER A 489 18.89 -34.47 -5.07
C SER A 489 19.26 -33.02 -5.41
N VAL A 490 18.25 -32.15 -5.53
CA VAL A 490 18.39 -30.70 -5.56
C VAL A 490 18.38 -30.22 -4.10
N ASP A 491 19.38 -29.45 -3.66
CA ASP A 491 19.31 -28.69 -2.39
C ASP A 491 18.00 -27.85 -2.45
N ALA A 492 16.87 -28.37 -1.94
CA ALA A 492 15.53 -28.08 -2.46
C ALA A 492 15.14 -26.59 -2.33
N ILE A 493 15.33 -25.81 -3.39
CA ILE A 493 14.91 -24.39 -3.45
C ILE A 493 13.44 -24.27 -3.89
N TYR A 494 12.95 -25.24 -4.66
CA TYR A 494 11.59 -25.23 -5.18
C TYR A 494 10.65 -26.02 -4.28
N GLU A 495 9.56 -25.37 -3.88
CA GLU A 495 8.45 -26.00 -3.16
C GLU A 495 7.15 -25.63 -3.89
N LEU A 496 6.22 -26.58 -3.96
CA LEU A 496 4.88 -26.29 -4.48
C LEU A 496 4.18 -25.25 -3.59
N PRO A 497 3.40 -24.33 -4.18
CA PRO A 497 2.60 -23.41 -3.39
C PRO A 497 1.59 -24.17 -2.54
N SER A 498 1.33 -23.67 -1.33
CA SER A 498 0.24 -24.22 -0.51
C SER A 498 -1.11 -24.06 -1.23
N GLU A 499 -2.02 -25.01 -1.03
CA GLU A 499 -3.31 -25.06 -1.75
C GLU A 499 -4.08 -23.73 -1.68
N LYS A 500 -4.08 -23.08 -0.51
CA LYS A 500 -4.78 -21.79 -0.31
C LYS A 500 -4.23 -20.65 -1.17
N LEU A 501 -3.01 -20.78 -1.68
CA LEU A 501 -2.30 -19.74 -2.41
C LEU A 501 -1.93 -20.12 -3.84
N THR A 502 -2.28 -21.32 -4.34
CA THR A 502 -1.99 -21.75 -5.72
C THR A 502 -2.47 -20.73 -6.77
N LEU A 503 -3.71 -20.24 -6.65
CA LEU A 503 -4.25 -19.24 -7.59
C LEU A 503 -3.52 -17.88 -7.48
N HIS A 504 -3.10 -17.51 -6.27
CA HIS A 504 -2.33 -16.29 -6.03
C HIS A 504 -0.91 -16.41 -6.60
N TYR A 505 -0.31 -17.59 -6.49
CA TYR A 505 1.00 -17.91 -7.05
C TYR A 505 0.97 -17.87 -8.59
N LEU A 506 -0.04 -18.50 -9.22
CA LEU A 506 -0.30 -18.40 -10.67
C LEU A 506 -0.45 -16.94 -11.11
N THR A 507 -1.13 -16.12 -10.31
CA THR A 507 -1.25 -14.69 -10.60
C THR A 507 0.12 -14.00 -10.60
N GLY A 508 0.98 -14.32 -9.63
CA GLY A 508 2.35 -13.81 -9.55
C GLY A 508 3.20 -14.21 -10.77
N LEU A 509 3.09 -15.46 -11.25
CA LEU A 509 3.78 -15.92 -12.45
C LEU A 509 3.35 -15.13 -13.70
N GLY A 510 2.05 -14.91 -13.87
CA GLY A 510 1.53 -14.11 -14.99
C GLY A 510 2.03 -12.66 -14.96
N GLN A 511 2.07 -12.04 -13.79
CA GLN A 511 2.60 -10.68 -13.62
C GLN A 511 4.11 -10.59 -13.93
N LEU A 512 4.90 -11.56 -13.46
CA LEU A 512 6.33 -11.63 -13.78
C LEU A 512 6.59 -11.83 -15.27
N LEU A 513 5.74 -12.61 -15.95
CA LEU A 513 5.79 -12.76 -17.39
C LEU A 513 5.53 -11.43 -18.09
N THR A 514 4.50 -10.68 -17.67
CA THR A 514 4.23 -9.33 -18.18
C THR A 514 5.42 -8.40 -17.99
N GLN A 515 6.06 -8.38 -16.82
CA GLN A 515 7.28 -7.60 -16.60
C GLN A 515 8.45 -8.08 -17.49
N THR A 516 8.57 -9.38 -17.74
CA THR A 516 9.59 -9.97 -18.63
C THR A 516 9.39 -9.52 -20.08
N PHE A 517 8.15 -9.47 -20.56
CA PHE A 517 7.86 -8.95 -21.91
C PHE A 517 8.24 -7.48 -22.07
N ILE A 518 8.03 -6.66 -21.04
CA ILE A 518 8.38 -5.24 -21.06
C ILE A 518 9.90 -5.04 -21.03
N GLU A 519 10.60 -5.74 -20.14
CA GLU A 519 12.06 -5.74 -20.06
C GLU A 519 12.70 -6.06 -21.42
N ASN A 520 12.12 -7.03 -22.14
CA ASN A 520 12.59 -7.46 -23.46
C ASN A 520 11.99 -6.69 -24.64
N LYS A 521 11.29 -5.57 -24.39
CA LYS A 521 10.69 -4.69 -25.42
C LYS A 521 9.71 -5.40 -26.35
N ILE A 522 9.10 -6.49 -25.88
CA ILE A 522 8.02 -7.19 -26.59
C ILE A 522 6.69 -6.47 -26.36
N SER A 523 6.46 -6.03 -25.12
CA SER A 523 5.35 -5.16 -24.74
C SER A 523 5.82 -3.74 -24.47
N ASP A 524 4.96 -2.77 -24.70
CA ASP A 524 5.22 -1.38 -24.36
C ASP A 524 5.07 -1.16 -22.84
N ARG A 525 6.09 -0.54 -22.23
CA ARG A 525 6.07 -0.21 -20.80
C ARG A 525 4.92 0.72 -20.47
N ASP A 526 4.61 1.68 -21.35
CA ASP A 526 3.58 2.67 -21.06
C ASP A 526 2.20 2.01 -20.96
N LYS A 527 1.99 0.86 -21.58
CA LYS A 527 0.74 0.11 -21.48
C LYS A 527 0.66 -0.79 -20.24
N MET A 528 1.70 -0.84 -19.41
CA MET A 528 1.66 -1.59 -18.16
C MET A 528 0.85 -0.84 -17.11
N TRP A 529 -0.06 -1.55 -16.45
CA TRP A 529 -0.86 -1.04 -15.34
C TRP A 529 -0.52 -1.75 -14.05
N GLY A 530 -0.67 -1.07 -12.91
CA GLY A 530 -0.60 -1.71 -11.60
C GLY A 530 0.78 -2.26 -11.22
N GLU A 531 1.89 -1.70 -11.72
CA GLU A 531 3.25 -2.14 -11.36
C GLU A 531 3.46 -2.22 -9.84
N ARG A 532 2.95 -1.24 -9.10
CA ARG A 532 2.96 -1.25 -7.62
C ARG A 532 2.22 -2.45 -7.05
N ASN A 533 1.08 -2.79 -7.63
CA ASN A 533 0.31 -3.97 -7.21
C ASN A 533 1.08 -5.25 -7.50
N MET A 534 1.76 -5.35 -8.64
CA MET A 534 2.60 -6.52 -8.96
C MET A 534 3.71 -6.72 -7.92
N ILE A 535 4.51 -5.69 -7.65
CA ILE A 535 5.59 -5.79 -6.65
C ILE A 535 5.02 -6.07 -5.26
N ASN A 536 3.93 -5.40 -4.87
CA ASN A 536 3.26 -5.66 -3.60
C ASN A 536 2.71 -7.10 -3.52
N TRP A 537 2.21 -7.66 -4.63
CA TRP A 537 1.70 -9.03 -4.71
C TRP A 537 2.78 -10.04 -4.35
N TYR A 538 3.97 -9.90 -4.92
CA TYR A 538 5.09 -10.80 -4.63
C TYR A 538 5.52 -10.73 -3.17
N ILE A 539 5.52 -9.53 -2.58
CA ILE A 539 5.79 -9.35 -1.15
C ILE A 539 4.74 -10.06 -0.30
N GLN A 540 3.45 -9.93 -0.64
CA GLN A 540 2.40 -10.62 0.10
C GLN A 540 2.47 -12.15 -0.06
N LEU A 541 2.85 -12.65 -1.25
CA LEU A 541 3.11 -14.08 -1.44
C LEU A 541 4.23 -14.59 -0.52
N ALA A 542 5.35 -13.86 -0.42
CA ALA A 542 6.46 -14.24 0.46
C ALA A 542 6.07 -14.19 1.95
N LEU A 543 5.25 -13.22 2.35
CA LEU A 543 4.71 -13.16 3.71
C LEU A 543 3.69 -14.28 3.99
N GLY A 544 2.98 -14.75 2.96
CA GLY A 544 2.02 -15.86 3.04
C GLY A 544 2.64 -17.25 2.96
N MET A 545 3.86 -17.36 2.42
CA MET A 545 4.65 -18.58 2.29
C MET A 545 6.07 -18.37 2.84
N PRO A 546 6.24 -18.20 4.16
CA PRO A 546 7.51 -17.77 4.74
C PRO A 546 8.66 -18.76 4.53
N ASP A 547 8.36 -20.05 4.38
CA ASP A 547 9.33 -21.13 4.22
C ASP A 547 9.68 -21.40 2.73
N ASN A 548 8.80 -21.01 1.80
CA ASN A 548 9.02 -21.16 0.37
C ASN A 548 9.92 -20.03 -0.15
N ALA A 549 11.08 -20.37 -0.71
CA ALA A 549 12.02 -19.38 -1.21
C ALA A 549 11.53 -18.63 -2.46
N ILE A 550 10.67 -19.26 -3.28
CA ILE A 550 10.33 -18.75 -4.60
C ILE A 550 9.61 -17.39 -4.56
N PRO A 551 8.60 -17.14 -3.71
CA PRO A 551 8.01 -15.81 -3.59
C PRO A 551 8.99 -14.68 -3.23
N TYR A 552 10.06 -14.97 -2.47
CA TYR A 552 11.12 -13.99 -2.20
C TYR A 552 11.89 -13.66 -3.49
N ILE A 553 12.19 -14.70 -4.29
CA ILE A 553 12.81 -14.54 -5.61
C ILE A 553 11.90 -13.77 -6.57
N MET A 554 10.58 -14.02 -6.54
CA MET A 554 9.59 -13.25 -7.30
C MET A 554 9.65 -11.76 -6.94
N ALA A 555 9.69 -11.44 -5.64
CA ALA A 555 9.75 -10.04 -5.19
C ALA A 555 11.02 -9.33 -5.64
N VAL A 556 12.19 -9.98 -5.48
CA VAL A 556 13.49 -9.42 -5.88
C VAL A 556 13.60 -9.30 -7.40
N SER A 557 13.24 -10.35 -8.15
CA SER A 557 13.29 -10.33 -9.63
C SER A 557 12.28 -9.34 -10.23
N GLY A 558 11.10 -9.18 -9.64
CA GLY A 558 10.12 -8.17 -10.04
C GLY A 558 10.65 -6.74 -9.87
N ALA A 559 11.31 -6.46 -8.75
CA ALA A 559 11.99 -5.17 -8.53
C ALA A 559 13.20 -4.96 -9.46
N ALA A 560 13.95 -6.02 -9.77
CA ALA A 560 15.05 -5.95 -10.71
C ALA A 560 14.58 -5.56 -12.13
N ARG A 561 13.47 -6.13 -12.60
CA ARG A 561 12.87 -5.77 -13.89
C ARG A 561 12.33 -4.34 -13.90
N SER A 562 11.65 -3.94 -12.83
CA SER A 562 11.20 -2.55 -12.61
C SER A 562 12.33 -1.54 -12.85
N ARG A 563 13.50 -1.81 -12.28
CA ARG A 563 14.71 -1.05 -12.59
C ARG A 563 15.16 -1.19 -14.05
N ALA A 564 15.19 -2.39 -14.60
CA ALA A 564 15.72 -2.67 -15.95
C ALA A 564 14.95 -1.94 -17.07
N TYR A 565 13.61 -1.88 -16.99
CA TYR A 565 12.79 -1.09 -17.92
C TYR A 565 12.63 0.38 -17.53
N GLY A 566 13.37 0.85 -16.51
CA GLY A 566 13.60 2.26 -16.25
C GLY A 566 12.53 2.99 -15.43
N THR A 567 11.66 2.28 -14.69
CA THR A 567 10.75 2.96 -13.75
C THR A 567 11.48 3.27 -12.44
N GLN A 568 10.91 4.18 -11.65
CA GLN A 568 11.38 4.48 -10.29
C GLN A 568 10.55 3.73 -9.23
N THR A 569 9.52 2.97 -9.65
CA THR A 569 8.60 2.27 -8.75
C THR A 569 9.32 1.35 -7.81
N PHE A 570 10.34 0.61 -8.26
CA PHE A 570 11.12 -0.28 -7.39
C PHE A 570 11.71 0.43 -6.15
N LEU A 571 12.09 1.71 -6.25
CA LEU A 571 12.64 2.49 -5.13
C LEU A 571 11.65 2.67 -3.98
N GLU A 572 10.35 2.73 -4.29
CA GLU A 572 9.27 2.86 -3.31
C GLU A 572 9.09 1.60 -2.45
N PHE A 573 9.69 0.48 -2.88
CA PHE A 573 9.63 -0.82 -2.20
C PHE A 573 10.96 -1.22 -1.58
N ARG A 574 11.98 -0.34 -1.63
CA ARG A 574 13.34 -0.62 -1.14
C ARG A 574 13.35 -1.18 0.27
N ASN A 575 12.71 -0.48 1.21
CA ASN A 575 12.73 -0.88 2.62
C ASN A 575 11.98 -2.20 2.85
N GLN A 576 10.92 -2.44 2.09
CA GLN A 576 10.11 -3.65 2.25
C GLN A 576 10.80 -4.88 1.68
N ILE A 577 11.38 -4.78 0.48
CA ILE A 577 12.10 -5.91 -0.13
C ILE A 577 13.38 -6.20 0.64
N ALA A 578 14.14 -5.17 1.05
CA ALA A 578 15.30 -5.36 1.90
C ALA A 578 14.92 -6.00 3.25
N GLY A 579 13.88 -5.49 3.90
CA GLY A 579 13.37 -6.04 5.16
C GLY A 579 12.81 -7.46 5.01
N LEU A 580 12.14 -7.75 3.89
CA LEU A 580 11.61 -9.09 3.58
C LEU A 580 12.75 -10.10 3.47
N VAL A 581 13.78 -9.80 2.66
CA VAL A 581 14.94 -10.68 2.46
C VAL A 581 15.77 -10.80 3.75
N ALA A 582 15.99 -9.70 4.47
CA ALA A 582 16.74 -9.73 5.74
C ALA A 582 16.08 -10.63 6.80
N ASN A 583 14.74 -10.67 6.82
CA ASN A 583 13.95 -11.48 7.75
C ASN A 583 13.55 -12.87 7.20
N MET A 584 14.02 -13.23 6.00
CA MET A 584 13.80 -14.57 5.43
C MET A 584 14.35 -15.63 6.39
N LYS A 585 13.53 -16.69 6.62
CA LYS A 585 13.84 -17.84 7.46
C LYS A 585 14.18 -19.03 6.58
N GLY A 586 15.17 -19.83 7.00
CA GLY A 586 15.63 -20.98 6.22
C GLY A 586 16.34 -20.58 4.91
N ASN A 587 16.85 -21.56 4.19
CA ASN A 587 17.49 -21.38 2.89
C ASN A 587 18.60 -20.30 2.88
N ASP A 588 19.54 -20.37 3.85
CA ASP A 588 20.59 -19.35 4.04
C ASP A 588 21.41 -19.06 2.77
N LYS A 589 21.65 -20.09 1.93
CA LYS A 589 22.29 -19.92 0.62
C LYS A 589 21.48 -19.00 -0.29
N VAL A 590 20.18 -19.25 -0.44
CA VAL A 590 19.27 -18.42 -1.25
C VAL A 590 19.24 -17.00 -0.72
N LYS A 591 19.13 -16.84 0.60
CA LYS A 591 19.15 -15.54 1.26
C LYS A 591 20.43 -14.75 0.93
N GLU A 592 21.60 -15.39 0.94
CA GLU A 592 22.86 -14.73 0.59
C GLU A 592 22.85 -14.20 -0.86
N HIS A 593 22.34 -14.98 -1.81
CA HIS A 593 22.18 -14.54 -3.20
C HIS A 593 21.20 -13.37 -3.32
N LEU A 594 20.05 -13.45 -2.64
CA LEU A 594 19.05 -12.39 -2.66
C LEU A 594 19.55 -11.09 -2.02
N VAL A 595 20.32 -11.15 -0.93
CA VAL A 595 20.95 -9.96 -0.33
C VAL A 595 21.87 -9.25 -1.32
N LYS A 596 22.67 -10.00 -2.08
CA LYS A 596 23.54 -9.45 -3.13
C LYS A 596 22.73 -8.80 -4.25
N GLU A 597 21.63 -9.43 -4.67
CA GLU A 597 20.73 -8.88 -5.68
C GLU A 597 20.04 -7.61 -5.21
N VAL A 598 19.52 -7.58 -3.97
CA VAL A 598 18.94 -6.38 -3.37
C VAL A 598 19.97 -5.24 -3.32
N ALA A 599 21.20 -5.53 -2.91
CA ALA A 599 22.26 -4.54 -2.89
C ALA A 599 22.57 -4.01 -4.31
N ARG A 600 22.62 -4.88 -5.31
CA ARG A 600 22.77 -4.50 -6.72
C ARG A 600 21.63 -3.60 -7.17
N ILE A 601 20.37 -4.03 -6.99
CA ILE A 601 19.15 -3.35 -7.44
C ILE A 601 19.09 -1.92 -6.88
N TYR A 602 19.38 -1.76 -5.58
CA TYR A 602 19.22 -0.49 -4.88
C TYR A 602 20.51 0.33 -4.72
N GLY A 603 21.63 -0.13 -5.26
CA GLY A 603 22.92 0.56 -5.13
C GLY A 603 23.43 0.63 -3.69
N LEU A 604 23.14 -0.40 -2.88
CA LEU A 604 23.63 -0.48 -1.49
C LEU A 604 25.11 -0.90 -1.51
N THR A 605 25.94 -0.23 -0.73
CA THR A 605 27.27 -0.76 -0.40
C THR A 605 27.10 -2.03 0.44
N LYS A 606 27.96 -3.03 0.19
CA LYS A 606 27.88 -4.46 0.58
C LYS A 606 27.73 -4.82 2.08
N LYS A 607 27.16 -3.97 2.93
CA LYS A 607 26.83 -4.27 4.33
C LYS A 607 25.38 -3.86 4.62
N VAL A 608 24.47 -4.83 4.54
CA VAL A 608 23.17 -4.83 5.22
C VAL A 608 23.29 -5.76 6.40
#